data_AF-A0A9D7RAZ8-F1
#
_entry.id   AF-A0A9D7RAZ8-F1
#
_cell.length_a   1.000
_cell.length_b   1.000
_cell.length_c   1.000
_cell.angle_alpha   90.00
_cell.angle_beta   90.00
_cell.angle_gamma   90.00
#
_symmetry.space_group_name_H-M   'P 1'
#
loop_
_entity.id
_entity.type
_entity.pdbx_description
1 polymer ?
#
loop_
_entity_poly.entity_id
_entity_poly.type
_entity_poly.pdbx_seq_one_letter_code
_entity_poly.pdbx_strand_id
1 'polypeptide(L)'
;MNLEPSADPKSFSEIPTRWSMILNGQDSGATWKHLLERYRGAVIAWVRRRLKGHPEANDIALDFFSYLYSQKLLAKADPARGRFRFFLQGVLKNFLRMRMRPALIASGFDEAALDRAIEPEDAIAEAEEADWARRVLHNACKELLRQKPRDGEILLRYYGIKPFAHAEVDEICDEFGLNRNALDQARFAARKKLRELIEKEVRETTNGDPEAFAEEFALLAARLRSTNAAMFGSS
;
A
#
# COMPACT_ATOMS: atom_id res chain seq x y z
N MET A 1 17.70 23.63 -12.23
CA MET A 1 16.28 23.36 -12.50
C MET A 1 15.63 23.11 -11.13
N ASN A 2 15.03 24.14 -10.55
CA ASN A 2 14.46 24.09 -9.20
C ASN A 2 13.12 23.36 -9.25
N LEU A 3 13.11 22.12 -8.77
CA LEU A 3 11.89 21.38 -8.47
C LEU A 3 11.57 21.65 -7.00
N GLU A 4 10.70 22.63 -6.76
CA GLU A 4 10.06 22.80 -5.45
C GLU A 4 9.35 21.47 -5.09
N PRO A 5 9.62 20.88 -3.90
CA PRO A 5 8.98 19.64 -3.49
C PRO A 5 7.51 19.90 -3.20
N SER A 6 6.63 19.15 -3.88
CA SER A 6 5.21 19.04 -3.54
C SER A 6 5.02 18.91 -2.02
N ALA A 7 4.11 19.72 -1.47
CA ALA A 7 3.95 20.01 -0.04
C ALA A 7 3.60 18.80 0.86
N ASP A 8 3.34 17.63 0.29
CA ASP A 8 3.34 16.36 1.02
C ASP A 8 4.04 15.28 0.16
N PRO A 9 5.17 14.70 0.61
CA PRO A 9 5.81 13.60 -0.10
C PRO A 9 4.94 12.35 0.04
N LYS A 10 4.46 11.83 -1.11
CA LYS A 10 3.69 10.59 -1.18
C LYS A 10 4.33 9.49 -0.34
N SER A 11 3.53 8.79 0.45
CA SER A 11 3.98 7.59 1.15
C SER A 11 4.37 6.51 0.13
N PHE A 12 5.30 5.61 0.49
CA PHE A 12 5.65 4.46 -0.35
C PHE A 12 4.40 3.70 -0.81
N SER A 13 3.38 3.57 0.06
CA SER A 13 2.12 2.89 -0.22
C SER A 13 1.32 3.50 -1.37
N GLU A 14 1.52 4.79 -1.67
CA GLU A 14 0.80 5.54 -2.71
C GLU A 14 1.54 5.53 -4.04
N ILE A 15 2.72 4.90 -4.10
CA ILE A 15 3.53 4.79 -5.31
C ILE A 15 3.24 3.44 -5.98
N PRO A 16 2.64 3.44 -7.18
CA PRO A 16 2.33 2.21 -7.91
C PRO A 16 3.62 1.54 -8.36
N THR A 17 3.64 0.21 -8.41
CA THR A 17 4.80 -0.55 -8.90
C THR A 17 4.66 -0.83 -10.39
N ARG A 18 5.77 -0.77 -11.14
CA ARG A 18 5.83 -1.15 -12.56
C ARG A 18 7.00 -2.12 -12.77
N TRP A 19 6.76 -3.40 -12.51
CA TRP A 19 7.81 -4.42 -12.53
C TRP A 19 8.43 -4.61 -13.90
N SER A 20 7.65 -4.66 -14.98
CA SER A 20 8.20 -4.75 -16.35
C SER A 20 9.23 -3.65 -16.64
N MET A 21 8.99 -2.41 -16.20
CA MET A 21 9.96 -1.33 -16.36
C MET A 21 11.23 -1.53 -15.51
N ILE A 22 11.07 -2.06 -14.29
CA ILE A 22 12.17 -2.33 -13.36
C ILE A 22 13.01 -3.50 -13.87
N LEU A 23 12.39 -4.57 -14.35
CA LEU A 23 13.04 -5.78 -14.84
C LEU A 23 13.70 -5.57 -16.21
N ASN A 24 13.03 -4.88 -17.14
CA ASN A 24 13.54 -4.69 -18.51
C ASN A 24 14.60 -3.59 -18.62
N GLY A 25 14.82 -2.80 -17.58
CA GLY A 25 15.71 -1.65 -17.64
C GLY A 25 16.68 -1.53 -16.47
N GLN A 26 17.02 -2.64 -15.80
CA GLN A 26 17.89 -2.65 -14.61
C GLN A 26 19.23 -1.90 -14.80
N ASP A 27 19.77 -1.92 -16.03
CA ASP A 27 21.01 -1.20 -16.41
C ASP A 27 20.76 0.04 -17.28
N SER A 28 19.51 0.45 -17.49
CA SER A 28 19.18 1.61 -18.31
C SER A 28 19.12 2.90 -17.49
N GLY A 29 19.76 3.96 -18.01
CA GLY A 29 19.66 5.30 -17.39
C GLY A 29 18.22 5.83 -17.32
N ALA A 30 17.34 5.38 -18.23
CA ALA A 30 15.92 5.74 -18.24
C ALA A 30 15.15 5.16 -17.03
N THR A 31 15.39 3.89 -16.69
CA THR A 31 14.77 3.27 -15.49
C THR A 31 15.26 3.92 -14.21
N TRP A 32 16.56 4.23 -14.11
CA TRP A 32 17.11 4.93 -12.95
C TRP A 32 16.57 6.35 -12.79
N LYS A 33 16.45 7.11 -13.88
CA LYS A 33 15.83 8.43 -13.86
C LYS A 33 14.39 8.36 -13.36
N HIS A 34 13.60 7.43 -13.88
CA HIS A 34 12.21 7.25 -13.45
C HIS A 34 12.11 6.84 -11.98
N LEU A 35 12.97 5.93 -11.52
CA LEU A 35 12.98 5.49 -10.13
C LEU A 35 13.31 6.64 -9.18
N LEU A 36 14.29 7.48 -9.53
CA LEU A 36 14.65 8.69 -8.81
C LEU A 36 13.48 9.67 -8.76
N GLU A 37 12.89 10.03 -9.91
CA GLU A 37 11.75 10.95 -9.98
C GLU A 37 10.57 10.48 -9.15
N ARG A 38 10.33 9.16 -9.12
CA ARG A 38 9.16 8.56 -8.48
C ARG A 38 9.34 8.33 -6.98
N TYR A 39 10.49 7.83 -6.55
CA TYR A 39 10.69 7.37 -5.16
C TYR A 39 11.49 8.34 -4.30
N ARG A 40 12.17 9.36 -4.86
CA ARG A 40 12.99 10.30 -4.08
C ARG A 40 12.20 10.97 -2.95
N GLY A 41 10.98 11.44 -3.23
CA GLY A 41 10.13 12.07 -2.21
C GLY A 41 9.81 11.11 -1.06
N ALA A 42 9.37 9.89 -1.38
CA ALA A 42 9.04 8.88 -0.39
C ALA A 42 10.26 8.44 0.44
N VAL A 43 11.42 8.26 -0.19
CA VAL A 43 12.68 7.91 0.47
C VAL A 43 13.09 9.01 1.44
N ILE A 44 13.11 10.28 1.00
CA ILE A 44 13.45 11.42 1.87
C ILE A 44 12.50 11.50 3.06
N ALA A 45 11.18 11.42 2.83
CA ALA A 45 10.19 11.45 3.89
C ALA A 45 10.35 10.29 4.88
N TRP A 46 10.67 9.09 4.37
CA TRP A 46 10.89 7.90 5.18
C TRP A 46 12.14 8.01 6.05
N VAL A 47 13.25 8.53 5.50
CA VAL A 47 14.51 8.76 6.23
C VAL A 47 14.34 9.88 7.26
N ARG A 48 13.73 11.02 6.91
CA ARG A 48 13.49 12.13 7.86
C ARG A 48 12.63 11.73 9.05
N ARG A 49 11.62 10.87 8.83
CA ARG A 49 10.77 10.34 9.91
C ARG A 49 11.55 9.47 10.90
N ARG A 50 12.59 8.76 10.43
CA ARG A 50 13.39 7.83 11.24
C ARG A 50 14.61 8.47 11.89
N LEU A 51 15.28 9.37 11.17
CA LEU A 51 16.44 10.12 11.66
C LEU A 51 16.02 11.49 12.22
N LYS A 52 14.92 11.58 12.98
CA LYS A 52 14.30 12.84 13.42
C LYS A 52 15.35 13.86 13.90
N GLY A 53 15.41 15.02 13.25
CA GLY A 53 16.34 16.11 13.61
C GLY A 53 17.79 15.92 13.18
N HIS A 54 18.13 14.83 12.47
CA HIS A 54 19.48 14.62 11.96
C HIS A 54 19.79 15.61 10.81
N PRO A 55 20.87 16.39 10.90
CA PRO A 55 21.17 17.45 9.93
C PRO A 55 21.38 16.90 8.51
N GLU A 56 21.97 15.70 8.39
CA GLU A 56 22.25 15.05 7.10
C GLU A 56 21.13 14.12 6.60
N ALA A 57 19.91 14.14 7.18
CA ALA A 57 18.87 13.17 6.81
C ALA A 57 18.51 13.19 5.31
N ASN A 58 18.57 14.36 4.68
CA ASN A 58 18.33 14.50 3.24
C ASN A 58 19.50 13.94 2.41
N ASP A 59 20.73 14.19 2.82
CA ASP A 59 21.92 13.71 2.12
C ASP A 59 22.01 12.18 2.20
N ILE A 60 21.76 11.61 3.38
CA ILE A 60 21.65 10.16 3.58
C ILE A 60 20.56 9.56 2.67
N ALA A 61 19.41 10.23 2.52
CA ALA A 61 18.35 9.79 1.63
C ALA A 61 18.73 9.84 0.14
N LEU A 62 19.62 10.76 -0.26
CA LEU A 62 20.13 10.84 -1.63
C LEU A 62 21.23 9.80 -1.87
N ASP A 63 22.14 9.62 -0.91
CA ASP A 63 23.20 8.60 -0.92
C ASP A 63 22.64 7.18 -1.08
N PHE A 64 21.44 6.94 -0.57
CA PHE A 64 20.73 5.68 -0.75
C PHE A 64 20.62 5.26 -2.23
N PHE A 65 20.32 6.18 -3.14
CA PHE A 65 20.17 5.82 -4.56
C PHE A 65 21.52 5.46 -5.19
N SER A 66 22.60 6.12 -4.78
CA SER A 66 23.97 5.76 -5.15
C SER A 66 24.35 4.38 -4.61
N TYR A 67 23.95 4.06 -3.37
CA TYR A 67 24.10 2.73 -2.79
C TYR A 67 23.29 1.68 -3.56
N LEU A 68 22.02 1.94 -3.85
CA LEU A 68 21.15 1.05 -4.62
C LEU A 68 21.74 0.73 -6.00
N TYR A 69 22.33 1.73 -6.65
CA TYR A 69 23.00 1.62 -7.95
C TYR A 69 24.29 0.80 -7.86
N SER A 70 25.22 1.23 -7.01
CA SER A 70 26.56 0.62 -6.88
C SER A 70 26.49 -0.85 -6.45
N GLN A 71 25.52 -1.20 -5.60
CA GLN A 71 25.32 -2.57 -5.13
C GLN A 71 24.48 -3.43 -6.07
N LYS A 72 24.08 -2.89 -7.24
CA LYS A 72 23.24 -3.57 -8.25
C LYS A 72 21.98 -4.20 -7.63
N LEU A 73 21.39 -3.54 -6.64
CA LEU A 73 20.32 -4.13 -5.85
C LEU A 73 19.02 -4.22 -6.65
N LEU A 74 18.82 -3.34 -7.64
CA LEU A 74 17.71 -3.49 -8.59
C LEU A 74 17.68 -4.86 -9.27
N ALA A 75 18.83 -5.48 -9.53
CA ALA A 75 18.90 -6.83 -10.11
C ALA A 75 18.44 -7.94 -9.15
N LYS A 76 18.36 -7.65 -7.85
CA LYS A 76 17.86 -8.56 -6.82
C LYS A 76 16.37 -8.37 -6.53
N ALA A 77 15.75 -7.38 -7.16
CA ALA A 77 14.32 -7.11 -6.99
C ALA A 77 13.54 -8.21 -7.72
N ASP A 78 12.74 -8.95 -6.96
CA ASP A 78 11.97 -10.10 -7.45
C ASP A 78 10.47 -9.84 -7.27
N PRO A 79 9.69 -9.77 -8.36
CA PRO A 79 8.24 -9.62 -8.30
C PRO A 79 7.55 -10.72 -7.49
N ALA A 80 8.10 -11.94 -7.47
CA ALA A 80 7.55 -13.06 -6.70
C ALA A 80 7.66 -12.84 -5.19
N ARG A 81 8.51 -11.90 -4.74
CA ARG A 81 8.73 -11.56 -3.32
C ARG A 81 7.93 -10.36 -2.84
N GLY A 82 7.06 -9.78 -3.66
CA GLY A 82 6.16 -8.67 -3.29
C GLY A 82 6.36 -7.42 -4.13
N ARG A 83 5.87 -6.26 -3.66
CA ARG A 83 5.95 -5.02 -4.44
C ARG A 83 7.33 -4.39 -4.39
N PHE A 84 7.77 -3.77 -5.48
CA PHE A 84 9.06 -3.08 -5.55
C PHE A 84 9.26 -2.03 -4.46
N ARG A 85 8.18 -1.33 -4.08
CA ARG A 85 8.20 -0.35 -2.98
C ARG A 85 8.65 -0.95 -1.64
N PHE A 86 8.34 -2.22 -1.38
CA PHE A 86 8.74 -2.94 -0.16
C PHE A 86 10.16 -3.46 -0.27
N PHE A 87 10.55 -3.98 -1.44
CA PHE A 87 11.95 -4.24 -1.73
C PHE A 87 12.80 -2.98 -1.46
N LEU A 88 12.36 -1.83 -1.97
CA LEU A 88 13.06 -0.56 -1.82
C LEU A 88 13.12 -0.10 -0.35
N GLN A 89 12.04 -0.25 0.42
CA GLN A 89 12.02 0.01 1.87
C GLN A 89 12.97 -0.93 2.64
N GLY A 90 12.99 -2.22 2.32
CA GLY A 90 13.89 -3.19 2.95
C GLY A 90 15.36 -2.90 2.66
N VAL A 91 15.68 -2.51 1.42
CA VAL A 91 17.04 -2.08 1.06
C VAL A 91 17.41 -0.77 1.77
N LEU A 92 16.47 0.18 1.86
CA LEU A 92 16.68 1.46 2.54
C LEU A 92 16.94 1.28 4.04
N LYS A 93 16.26 0.32 4.67
CA LYS A 93 16.49 -0.10 6.06
C LYS A 93 17.91 -0.63 6.26
N ASN A 94 18.33 -1.58 5.42
CA ASN A 94 19.68 -2.14 5.50
C ASN A 94 20.75 -1.08 5.24
N PHE A 95 20.50 -0.16 4.31
CA PHE A 95 21.36 0.97 4.03
C PHE A 95 21.51 1.89 5.26
N LEU A 96 20.42 2.27 5.93
CA LEU A 96 20.49 3.11 7.13
C LEU A 96 21.27 2.41 8.26
N ARG A 97 21.02 1.11 8.51
CA ARG A 97 21.78 0.34 9.50
C ARG A 97 23.29 0.40 9.20
N MET A 98 23.67 0.12 7.96
CA MET A 98 25.06 0.18 7.52
C MET A 98 25.67 1.58 7.67
N ARG A 99 24.94 2.63 7.23
CA ARG A 99 25.44 4.02 7.19
C ARG A 99 25.55 4.66 8.57
N MET A 100 24.67 4.31 9.50
CA MET A 100 24.64 4.87 10.86
C MET A 100 25.55 4.12 11.83
N ARG A 101 25.91 2.85 11.55
CA ARG A 101 26.76 2.03 12.41
C ARG A 101 28.08 2.70 12.85
N PRO A 102 28.86 3.34 11.95
CA PRO A 102 30.11 3.98 12.35
C PRO A 102 29.89 5.16 13.32
N ALA A 103 28.84 5.96 13.09
CA ALA A 103 28.49 7.07 13.96
C ALA A 103 28.03 6.59 15.36
N LEU A 104 27.34 5.45 15.42
CA LEU A 104 26.91 4.82 16.68
C LEU A 104 28.08 4.28 17.50
N ILE A 105 29.03 3.61 16.85
CA ILE A 105 30.26 3.11 17.49
C ILE A 105 31.06 4.29 18.06
N ALA A 106 31.21 5.39 17.31
CA ALA A 106 31.97 6.56 17.73
C ALA A 106 31.32 7.34 18.88
N SER A 107 30.00 7.27 19.05
CA SER A 107 29.24 8.01 20.07
C SER A 107 28.90 7.20 21.32
N GLY A 108 29.30 5.93 21.39
CA GLY A 108 28.96 5.02 22.50
C GLY A 108 27.46 4.74 22.60
N PHE A 109 26.74 4.92 21.49
CA PHE A 109 25.28 4.85 21.43
C PHE A 109 24.78 3.40 21.39
N ASP A 110 23.61 3.16 21.99
CA ASP A 110 22.98 1.84 22.06
C ASP A 110 22.56 1.35 20.65
N GLU A 111 23.25 0.33 20.11
CA GLU A 111 22.90 -0.34 18.85
C GLU A 111 21.45 -0.85 18.90
N ALA A 112 20.95 -1.22 20.08
CA ALA A 112 19.55 -1.59 20.27
C ALA A 112 18.58 -0.40 20.20
N ALA A 113 19.02 0.85 20.39
CA ALA A 113 18.19 2.04 20.15
C ALA A 113 18.07 2.36 18.66
N LEU A 114 19.14 2.17 17.88
CA LEU A 114 19.06 2.23 16.41
C LEU A 114 18.17 1.09 15.91
N ASP A 115 18.38 -0.13 16.40
CA ASP A 115 17.55 -1.26 16.00
C ASP A 115 16.10 -1.06 16.46
N ARG A 116 15.78 -0.55 17.65
CA ARG A 116 14.39 -0.16 18.02
C ARG A 116 13.80 0.95 17.15
N ALA A 117 14.62 1.90 16.68
CA ALA A 117 14.19 2.90 15.70
C ALA A 117 13.99 2.31 14.28
N ILE A 118 14.45 1.07 14.06
CA ILE A 118 14.50 0.36 12.78
C ILE A 118 13.73 -1.02 12.80
N GLU A 119 13.25 -1.53 13.94
CA GLU A 119 12.67 -2.89 14.22
C GLU A 119 11.16 -2.89 14.50
N PRO A 120 10.45 -4.03 14.31
CA PRO A 120 10.46 -4.98 13.20
C PRO A 120 9.25 -4.70 12.28
N GLU A 121 9.54 -4.31 11.04
CA GLU A 121 8.61 -3.67 10.10
C GLU A 121 7.87 -4.64 9.18
N ASP A 122 8.01 -5.97 9.32
CA ASP A 122 7.11 -6.89 8.60
C ASP A 122 5.66 -6.64 9.03
N ALA A 123 5.42 -6.42 10.33
CA ALA A 123 4.11 -6.01 10.84
C ALA A 123 3.68 -4.61 10.38
N ILE A 124 4.61 -3.68 10.17
CA ILE A 124 4.28 -2.31 9.74
C ILE A 124 4.01 -2.27 8.23
N ALA A 125 4.78 -2.98 7.42
CA ALA A 125 4.51 -3.16 6.00
C ALA A 125 3.18 -3.90 5.77
N GLU A 126 2.91 -4.97 6.54
CA GLU A 126 1.62 -5.64 6.53
C GLU A 126 0.47 -4.74 7.00
N ALA A 127 0.70 -3.90 8.01
CA ALA A 127 -0.29 -2.91 8.46
C ALA A 127 -0.54 -1.83 7.40
N GLU A 128 0.49 -1.31 6.73
CA GLU A 128 0.37 -0.36 5.63
C GLU A 128 -0.36 -0.97 4.43
N GLU A 129 -0.12 -2.24 4.12
CA GLU A 129 -0.84 -3.01 3.10
C GLU A 129 -2.32 -3.21 3.47
N ALA A 130 -2.59 -3.57 4.72
CA ALA A 130 -3.95 -3.73 5.22
C ALA A 130 -4.70 -2.39 5.25
N ASP A 131 -4.04 -1.30 5.63
CA ASP A 131 -4.61 0.04 5.60
C ASP A 131 -4.88 0.53 4.18
N TRP A 132 -3.97 0.27 3.23
CA TRP A 132 -4.23 0.53 1.83
C TRP A 132 -5.44 -0.26 1.33
N ALA A 133 -5.50 -1.56 1.62
CA ALA A 133 -6.62 -2.41 1.24
C ALA A 133 -7.96 -1.92 1.83
N ARG A 134 -7.96 -1.51 3.11
CA ARG A 134 -9.12 -0.92 3.78
C ARG A 134 -9.54 0.40 3.15
N ARG A 135 -8.59 1.27 2.78
CA ARG A 135 -8.89 2.55 2.10
C ARG A 135 -9.55 2.32 0.75
N VAL A 136 -9.02 1.40 -0.06
CA VAL A 136 -9.61 1.03 -1.36
C VAL A 136 -11.04 0.50 -1.17
N LEU A 137 -11.24 -0.42 -0.22
CA LEU A 137 -12.58 -0.92 0.07
C LEU A 137 -13.51 0.19 0.56
N HIS A 138 -13.05 1.04 1.48
CA HIS A 138 -13.83 2.13 2.05
C HIS A 138 -14.29 3.13 0.98
N ASN A 139 -13.38 3.56 0.12
CA ASN A 139 -13.67 4.49 -0.97
C ASN A 139 -14.65 3.87 -1.97
N ALA A 140 -14.45 2.62 -2.35
CA ALA A 140 -15.38 1.89 -3.22
C ALA A 140 -16.78 1.72 -2.59
N CYS A 141 -16.86 1.41 -1.29
CA CYS A 141 -18.14 1.33 -0.56
C CYS A 141 -18.85 2.68 -0.48
N LYS A 142 -18.11 3.76 -0.20
CA LYS A 142 -18.65 5.13 -0.18
C LYS A 142 -19.22 5.52 -1.53
N GLU A 143 -18.52 5.19 -2.61
CA GLU A 143 -18.98 5.47 -3.97
C GLU A 143 -20.15 4.56 -4.39
N LEU A 144 -20.19 3.31 -3.92
CA LEU A 144 -21.33 2.42 -4.11
C LEU A 144 -22.58 3.00 -3.46
N LEU A 145 -22.50 3.44 -2.21
CA LEU A 145 -23.63 4.08 -1.51
C LEU A 145 -24.08 5.36 -2.21
N ARG A 146 -23.18 6.09 -2.85
CA ARG A 146 -23.52 7.28 -3.66
C ARG A 146 -24.27 6.91 -4.94
N GLN A 147 -23.86 5.86 -5.65
CA GLN A 147 -24.45 5.47 -6.94
C GLN A 147 -25.67 4.55 -6.82
N LYS A 148 -25.71 3.72 -5.78
CA LYS A 148 -26.72 2.70 -5.50
C LYS A 148 -27.04 2.68 -3.99
N PRO A 149 -27.69 3.71 -3.44
CA PRO A 149 -27.89 3.82 -1.99
C PRO A 149 -28.56 2.58 -1.38
N ARG A 150 -29.71 2.17 -1.93
CA ARG A 150 -30.47 1.01 -1.45
C ARG A 150 -29.69 -0.29 -1.57
N ASP A 151 -29.28 -0.66 -2.78
CA ASP A 151 -28.63 -1.96 -3.02
C ASP A 151 -27.25 -2.03 -2.34
N GLY A 152 -26.55 -0.90 -2.25
CA GLY A 152 -25.31 -0.75 -1.52
C GLY A 152 -25.50 -0.96 -0.02
N GLU A 153 -26.50 -0.33 0.58
CA GLU A 153 -26.81 -0.52 2.00
C GLU A 153 -27.21 -1.97 2.31
N ILE A 154 -28.08 -2.57 1.49
CA ILE A 154 -28.44 -3.99 1.57
C ILE A 154 -27.18 -4.87 1.58
N LEU A 155 -26.25 -4.60 0.65
CA LEU A 155 -25.00 -5.35 0.56
C LEU A 155 -24.14 -5.20 1.82
N LEU A 156 -23.95 -3.97 2.30
CA LEU A 156 -23.09 -3.70 3.45
C LEU A 156 -23.68 -4.25 4.76
N ARG A 157 -25.01 -4.13 4.96
CA ARG A 157 -25.71 -4.78 6.09
C ARG A 157 -25.61 -6.30 6.00
N TYR A 158 -25.77 -6.90 4.82
CA TYR A 158 -25.62 -8.35 4.66
C TYR A 158 -24.24 -8.86 5.07
N TYR A 159 -23.16 -8.11 4.80
CA TYR A 159 -21.79 -8.51 5.14
C TYR A 159 -21.25 -7.90 6.44
N GLY A 160 -22.03 -7.08 7.15
CA GLY A 160 -21.59 -6.38 8.37
C GLY A 160 -20.43 -5.40 8.13
N ILE A 161 -20.43 -4.72 6.98
CA ILE A 161 -19.38 -3.77 6.62
C ILE A 161 -19.77 -2.37 7.09
N LYS A 162 -18.88 -1.74 7.88
CA LYS A 162 -19.06 -0.36 8.36
C LYS A 162 -19.42 0.60 7.21
N PRO A 163 -20.36 1.55 7.43
CA PRO A 163 -20.90 1.94 8.74
C PRO A 163 -22.05 1.07 9.27
N PHE A 164 -22.49 0.06 8.53
CA PHE A 164 -23.61 -0.79 8.93
C PHE A 164 -23.16 -2.01 9.72
N ALA A 165 -23.98 -2.41 10.70
CA ALA A 165 -23.82 -3.70 11.37
C ALA A 165 -24.36 -4.83 10.48
N HIS A 166 -23.98 -6.07 10.82
CA HIS A 166 -24.61 -7.23 10.18
C HIS A 166 -26.10 -7.26 10.52
N ALA A 167 -26.94 -7.50 9.51
CA ALA A 167 -28.38 -7.72 9.69
C ALA A 167 -28.75 -9.06 9.06
N GLU A 168 -29.69 -9.76 9.70
CA GLU A 168 -30.16 -11.05 9.23
C GLU A 168 -30.97 -10.90 7.94
N VAL A 169 -31.04 -11.97 7.15
CA VAL A 169 -31.75 -11.93 5.87
C VAL A 169 -33.21 -11.50 6.02
N ASP A 170 -33.87 -11.97 7.07
CA ASP A 170 -35.29 -11.68 7.30
C ASP A 170 -35.50 -10.22 7.69
N GLU A 171 -34.62 -9.64 8.51
CA GLU A 171 -34.64 -8.22 8.86
C GLU A 171 -34.47 -7.32 7.62
N ILE A 172 -33.52 -7.67 6.74
CA ILE A 172 -33.30 -6.94 5.49
C ILE A 172 -34.51 -7.08 4.55
N CYS A 173 -35.12 -8.27 4.48
CA CYS A 173 -36.30 -8.50 3.67
C CYS A 173 -37.48 -7.64 4.16
N ASP A 174 -37.73 -7.63 5.46
CA ASP A 174 -38.83 -6.90 6.07
C ASP A 174 -38.64 -5.38 5.93
N GLU A 175 -37.45 -4.85 6.24
CA GLU A 175 -37.17 -3.40 6.18
C GLU A 175 -37.23 -2.85 4.76
N PHE A 176 -36.73 -3.60 3.76
CA PHE A 176 -36.69 -3.15 2.37
C PHE A 176 -37.88 -3.63 1.51
N GLY A 177 -38.85 -4.34 2.12
CA GLY A 177 -40.02 -4.90 1.43
C GLY A 177 -39.65 -5.88 0.32
N LEU A 178 -38.62 -6.71 0.57
CA LEU A 178 -38.06 -7.65 -0.40
C LEU A 178 -38.43 -9.10 -0.05
N ASN A 179 -38.59 -9.94 -1.07
CA ASN A 179 -38.48 -11.37 -0.89
C ASN A 179 -37.01 -11.82 -1.08
N ARG A 180 -36.69 -13.06 -0.69
CA ARG A 180 -35.33 -13.60 -0.78
C ARG A 180 -34.71 -13.52 -2.19
N ASN A 181 -35.50 -13.76 -3.25
CA ASN A 181 -35.00 -13.68 -4.62
C ASN A 181 -34.65 -12.24 -5.01
N ALA A 182 -35.49 -11.28 -4.64
CA ALA A 182 -35.24 -9.86 -4.91
C ALA A 182 -34.04 -9.34 -4.08
N LEU A 183 -33.85 -9.83 -2.86
CA LEU A 183 -32.63 -9.59 -2.07
C LEU A 183 -31.39 -10.13 -2.79
N ASP A 184 -31.43 -11.36 -3.29
CA ASP A 184 -30.30 -11.97 -4.01
C ASP A 184 -29.91 -11.18 -5.26
N GLN A 185 -30.90 -10.70 -6.00
CA GLN A 185 -30.69 -9.84 -7.17
C GLN A 185 -30.05 -8.50 -6.78
N ALA A 186 -30.56 -7.84 -5.74
CA ALA A 186 -30.00 -6.58 -5.24
C ALA A 186 -28.54 -6.76 -4.79
N ARG A 187 -28.25 -7.81 -4.01
CA ARG A 187 -26.88 -8.14 -3.58
C ARG A 187 -25.97 -8.45 -4.76
N PHE A 188 -26.45 -9.20 -5.75
CA PHE A 188 -25.67 -9.52 -6.94
C PHE A 188 -25.30 -8.26 -7.73
N ALA A 189 -26.28 -7.38 -7.99
CA ALA A 189 -26.05 -6.13 -8.70
C ALA A 189 -25.08 -5.21 -7.92
N ALA A 190 -25.26 -5.09 -6.61
CA ALA A 190 -24.37 -4.31 -5.75
C ALA A 190 -22.95 -4.88 -5.71
N ARG A 191 -22.77 -6.21 -5.59
CA ARG A 191 -21.44 -6.86 -5.63
C ARG A 191 -20.73 -6.59 -6.95
N LYS A 192 -21.44 -6.73 -8.07
CA LYS A 192 -20.89 -6.43 -9.39
C LYS A 192 -20.42 -4.98 -9.46
N LYS A 193 -21.25 -4.04 -8.97
CA LYS A 193 -20.90 -2.62 -8.99
C LYS A 193 -19.73 -2.29 -8.07
N LEU A 194 -19.69 -2.86 -6.86
CA LEU A 194 -18.60 -2.68 -5.92
C LEU A 194 -17.27 -3.15 -6.54
N ARG A 195 -17.29 -4.31 -7.21
CA ARG A 195 -16.11 -4.81 -7.93
C ARG A 195 -15.63 -3.82 -8.98
N GLU A 196 -16.51 -3.29 -9.82
CA GLU A 196 -16.14 -2.27 -10.82
C GLU A 196 -15.49 -1.03 -10.19
N LEU A 197 -16.00 -0.58 -9.04
CA LEU A 197 -15.47 0.57 -8.31
C LEU A 197 -14.08 0.29 -7.71
N ILE A 198 -13.89 -0.89 -7.13
CA ILE A 198 -12.58 -1.34 -6.66
C ILE A 198 -11.59 -1.41 -7.83
N GLU A 199 -11.98 -2.04 -8.94
CA GLU A 199 -11.13 -2.14 -10.12
C GLU A 199 -10.76 -0.76 -10.66
N LYS A 200 -11.70 0.19 -10.66
CA LYS A 200 -11.43 1.57 -11.05
C LYS A 200 -10.38 2.23 -10.17
N GLU A 201 -10.51 2.15 -8.85
CA GLU A 201 -9.57 2.76 -7.91
C GLU A 201 -8.16 2.18 -8.04
N VAL A 202 -8.04 0.86 -8.21
CA VAL A 202 -6.75 0.20 -8.45
C VAL A 202 -6.18 0.58 -9.83
N ARG A 203 -7.01 0.76 -10.86
CA ARG A 203 -6.53 1.22 -12.17
C ARG A 203 -6.02 2.66 -12.15
N GLU A 204 -6.63 3.51 -11.34
CA GLU A 204 -6.19 4.89 -11.14
C GLU A 204 -4.81 4.92 -10.47
N THR A 205 -4.55 4.05 -9.50
CA THR A 205 -3.21 3.91 -8.93
C THR A 205 -2.26 3.33 -9.96
N THR A 206 -2.60 2.29 -10.71
CA THR A 206 -1.66 1.67 -11.66
C THR A 206 -1.45 2.43 -12.97
N ASN A 207 -2.10 3.59 -13.14
CA ASN A 207 -2.06 4.37 -14.38
C ASN A 207 -2.49 3.54 -15.61
N GLY A 208 -3.41 2.59 -15.42
CA GLY A 208 -3.96 1.73 -16.48
C GLY A 208 -3.04 0.59 -16.96
N ASP A 209 -1.88 0.39 -16.35
CA ASP A 209 -0.97 -0.71 -16.68
C ASP A 209 -1.61 -2.07 -16.30
N PRO A 210 -1.87 -2.97 -17.27
CA PRO A 210 -2.55 -4.24 -17.02
C PRO A 210 -1.79 -5.19 -16.07
N GLU A 211 -0.46 -5.19 -16.12
CA GLU A 211 0.37 -6.07 -15.29
C GLU A 211 0.36 -5.57 -13.84
N ALA A 212 0.66 -4.29 -13.64
CA ALA A 212 0.58 -3.65 -12.33
C ALA A 212 -0.84 -3.73 -11.72
N PHE A 213 -1.88 -3.64 -12.56
CA PHE A 213 -3.27 -3.83 -12.11
C PHE A 213 -3.52 -5.23 -11.57
N ALA A 214 -3.14 -6.28 -12.31
CA ALA A 214 -3.37 -7.66 -11.89
C ALA A 214 -2.70 -7.95 -10.55
N GLU A 215 -1.48 -7.45 -10.36
CA GLU A 215 -0.71 -7.59 -9.12
C GLU A 215 -1.35 -6.85 -7.94
N GLU A 216 -1.67 -5.55 -8.10
CA GLU A 216 -2.29 -4.77 -7.03
C GLU A 216 -3.66 -5.36 -6.65
N PHE A 217 -4.43 -5.81 -7.64
CA PHE A 217 -5.73 -6.44 -7.38
C PHE A 217 -5.59 -7.78 -6.63
N ALA A 218 -4.58 -8.59 -6.94
CA ALA A 218 -4.31 -9.84 -6.23
C ALA A 218 -3.92 -9.60 -4.76
N LEU A 219 -3.06 -8.59 -4.52
CA LEU A 219 -2.65 -8.20 -3.16
C LEU A 219 -3.81 -7.63 -2.34
N LEU A 220 -4.63 -6.77 -2.95
CA LEU A 220 -5.84 -6.25 -2.32
C LEU A 220 -6.71 -7.41 -1.82
N ALA A 221 -6.96 -8.38 -2.69
CA ALA A 221 -7.77 -9.54 -2.36
C ALA A 221 -7.14 -10.37 -1.21
N ALA A 222 -5.80 -10.53 -1.20
CA ALA A 222 -5.11 -11.22 -0.11
C ALA A 222 -5.28 -10.50 1.24
N ARG A 223 -5.10 -9.18 1.28
CA ARG A 223 -5.16 -8.41 2.54
C ARG A 223 -6.56 -8.20 3.07
N LEU A 224 -7.56 -8.05 2.20
CA LEU A 224 -8.95 -8.05 2.61
C LEU A 224 -9.37 -9.39 3.21
N ARG A 225 -8.91 -10.52 2.67
CA ARG A 225 -9.16 -11.85 3.25
C ARG A 225 -8.53 -12.02 4.63
N SER A 226 -7.26 -11.64 4.80
CA SER A 226 -6.58 -11.73 6.10
C SER A 226 -7.23 -10.82 7.16
N THR A 227 -7.71 -9.64 6.75
CA THR A 227 -8.41 -8.72 7.65
C THR A 227 -9.78 -9.25 8.06
N ASN A 228 -10.51 -9.90 7.13
CA ASN A 228 -11.80 -10.52 7.43
C ASN A 228 -11.64 -11.73 8.36
N ALA A 229 -10.61 -12.54 8.17
CA ALA A 229 -10.28 -13.65 9.07
C ALA A 229 -9.94 -13.15 10.50
N ALA A 230 -9.31 -11.99 10.64
CA ALA A 230 -9.03 -11.39 11.95
C ALA A 230 -10.26 -10.75 12.61
N MET A 231 -11.25 -10.28 11.85
CA MET A 231 -12.50 -9.70 12.38
C MET A 231 -13.60 -10.74 12.66
N PHE A 232 -13.55 -11.90 12.01
CA PHE A 232 -14.56 -12.96 12.13
C PHE A 232 -13.98 -14.30 12.62
N GLY A 233 -12.74 -14.32 13.12
CA GLY A 233 -12.01 -15.52 13.54
C GLY A 233 -11.63 -15.53 15.02
N SER A 234 -12.57 -15.97 15.86
CA SER A 234 -12.38 -16.99 16.90
C SER A 234 -13.78 -17.37 17.37
N SER A 235 -14.39 -18.30 16.66
CA SER A 235 -15.44 -19.16 17.22
C SER A 235 -14.79 -20.33 17.94
#